data_AF-A0A099YSG2-F1
#
_entry.id   AF-A0A099YSG2-F1
#
_cell.length_a   1.000
_cell.length_b   1.000
_cell.length_c   1.000
_cell.angle_alpha   90.00
_cell.angle_beta   90.00
_cell.angle_gamma   90.00
#
_symmetry.space_group_name_H-M   'P 1'
#
loop_
_entity.id
_entity.type
_entity.pdbx_description
1 polymer ?
#
loop_
_entity_poly.entity_id
_entity_poly.type
_entity_poly.pdbx_seq_one_letter_code
_entity_poly.pdbx_strand_id
1 'polypeptide(L)'
;RDIVLASHLKPLERKDKAAKKGTVLWNPCVTRAKREESSSVEIAQELHQLPGTSAEFYRDWRRCLKNGKEKYQFLLKLEGKALGRIFQADLGFGLLGEFLTVLAENMCHEDRAAVVQILQGLSSTKRFGLNLDLLSEAEKESGRDLFRKLQSMSTSGGSSGEPSGPTDRETEGEAQLLSSSLQKETEGEIVRELMKRYQV
;
A
#
# COMPACT_ATOMS: atom_id res chain seq x y z
N ARG A 1 16.54 43.37 -22.29
CA ARG A 1 17.81 43.24 -21.53
C ARG A 1 17.60 43.86 -20.15
N ASP A 2 16.45 43.60 -19.52
CA ASP A 2 15.82 44.56 -18.60
C ASP A 2 15.92 44.16 -17.13
N ILE A 3 16.45 42.96 -16.88
CA ILE A 3 16.78 42.48 -15.52
C ILE A 3 17.94 43.31 -14.93
N VAL A 4 18.80 43.86 -15.79
CA VAL A 4 19.96 44.68 -15.39
C VAL A 4 19.53 46.06 -14.88
N LEU A 5 18.35 46.55 -15.27
CA LEU A 5 17.82 47.86 -14.87
C LEU A 5 17.26 47.89 -13.44
N ALA A 6 17.20 46.77 -12.72
CA ALA A 6 16.75 46.76 -11.32
C ALA A 6 17.93 46.68 -10.32
N SER A 7 19.16 46.55 -10.80
CA SER A 7 20.35 46.35 -9.95
C SER A 7 20.76 47.59 -9.14
N HIS A 8 20.27 48.76 -9.52
CA HIS A 8 20.50 50.02 -8.80
C HIS A 8 19.40 50.35 -7.76
N LEU A 9 18.48 49.42 -7.47
CA LEU A 9 17.52 49.61 -6.38
C LEU A 9 18.24 49.48 -5.03
N LYS A 10 18.28 50.58 -4.28
CA LYS A 10 18.78 50.58 -2.91
C LYS A 10 17.87 49.72 -2.02
N PRO A 11 18.40 48.85 -1.17
CA PRO A 11 17.60 48.13 -0.18
C PRO A 11 16.80 49.11 0.68
N LEU A 12 15.53 48.81 0.93
CA LEU A 12 14.65 49.63 1.75
C LEU A 12 15.26 49.86 3.14
N GLU A 13 15.30 51.12 3.59
CA GLU A 13 15.81 51.45 4.91
C GLU A 13 14.78 51.04 5.98
N ARG A 14 15.23 50.84 7.23
CA ARG A 14 14.36 50.36 8.33
C ARG A 14 13.13 51.23 8.60
N LYS A 15 13.18 52.49 8.18
CA LYS A 15 12.15 53.53 8.29
C LYS A 15 11.13 53.52 7.14
N ASP A 16 11.47 52.90 6.01
CA ASP A 16 10.58 52.71 4.85
C ASP A 16 9.73 51.45 4.98
N LYS A 17 10.10 50.55 5.91
CA LYS A 17 9.27 49.40 6.26
C LYS A 17 8.03 49.93 6.97
N ALA A 18 6.88 49.90 6.31
CA ALA A 18 5.58 50.15 6.91
C ALA A 18 5.36 49.20 8.09
N ALA A 19 5.78 49.64 9.28
CA ALA A 19 5.73 48.86 10.50
C ALA A 19 4.31 48.87 11.05
N LYS A 20 3.43 48.07 10.45
CA LYS A 20 2.49 47.31 11.27
C LYS A 20 3.15 45.97 11.51
N LYS A 21 3.82 45.85 12.66
CA LYS A 21 4.25 44.56 13.22
C LYS A 21 2.99 43.78 13.66
N GLY A 22 2.08 43.53 12.74
CA GLY A 22 1.19 42.38 12.85
C GLY A 22 2.10 41.20 12.59
N THR A 23 2.25 40.32 13.57
CA THR A 23 2.90 39.03 13.41
C THR A 23 2.30 38.40 12.16
N VAL A 24 3.02 38.45 11.03
CA VAL A 24 2.69 37.64 9.87
C VAL A 24 3.03 36.24 10.31
N LEU A 25 2.06 35.62 10.97
CA LEU A 25 2.06 34.22 11.28
C LEU A 25 1.91 33.56 9.92
N TRP A 26 3.04 33.15 9.35
CA TRP A 26 3.10 32.23 8.22
C TRP A 26 2.35 30.90 8.49
N ASN A 27 1.80 30.74 9.70
CA ASN A 27 0.87 29.71 10.09
C ASN A 27 -0.30 30.30 10.90
N PRO A 28 -1.45 30.62 10.27
CA PRO A 28 -2.61 31.19 10.96
C PRO A 28 -3.23 30.22 11.99
N CYS A 29 -2.83 28.95 11.97
CA CYS A 29 -3.36 27.91 12.85
C CYS A 29 -2.59 27.78 14.18
N VAL A 30 -1.49 28.52 14.38
CA VAL A 30 -0.63 28.36 15.57
C VAL A 30 -1.08 29.21 16.76
N THR A 31 -1.94 30.20 16.55
CA THR A 31 -2.47 30.98 17.67
C THR A 31 -3.62 30.25 18.35
N ARG A 32 -3.25 29.61 19.47
CA ARG A 32 -4.09 29.23 20.61
C ARG A 32 -4.96 27.98 20.41
N ALA A 33 -4.32 26.83 20.56
CA ALA A 33 -4.84 25.83 21.47
C ALA A 33 -3.70 25.43 22.41
N LYS A 34 -3.87 25.72 23.70
CA LYS A 34 -3.16 25.02 24.76
C LYS A 34 -3.73 23.59 24.72
N ARG A 35 -3.29 22.80 23.76
CA ARG A 35 -3.68 21.40 23.61
C ARG A 35 -2.83 20.65 24.61
N GLU A 36 -3.44 20.34 25.74
CA GLU A 36 -2.94 19.31 26.65
C GLU A 36 -2.57 18.08 25.83
N GLU A 37 -1.41 17.50 26.14
CA GLU A 37 -0.86 16.29 25.55
C GLU A 37 -1.88 15.14 25.63
N SER A 38 -2.76 15.12 24.64
CA SER A 38 -3.81 14.13 24.40
C SER A 38 -3.61 13.47 23.04
N SER A 39 -2.44 13.68 22.41
CA SER A 39 -2.12 13.14 21.09
C SER A 39 -2.18 11.62 21.04
N SER A 40 -1.83 10.93 22.13
CA SER A 40 -1.87 9.47 22.19
C SER A 40 -3.30 8.91 22.06
N VAL A 41 -4.30 9.60 22.61
CA VAL A 41 -5.68 9.11 22.64
C VAL A 41 -6.41 9.36 21.32
N GLU A 42 -6.18 10.52 20.69
CA GLU A 42 -6.76 10.82 19.37
C GLU A 42 -6.21 9.91 18.26
N ILE A 43 -4.90 9.64 18.27
CA ILE A 43 -4.25 8.78 17.27
C ILE A 43 -4.79 7.34 17.35
N ALA A 44 -5.04 6.83 18.55
CA ALA A 44 -5.61 5.49 18.74
C ALA A 44 -7.06 5.38 18.25
N GLN A 45 -7.84 6.46 18.39
CA GLN A 45 -9.24 6.49 17.96
C GLN A 45 -9.39 6.57 16.44
N GLU A 46 -8.46 7.22 15.73
CA GLU A 46 -8.48 7.30 14.26
C GLU A 46 -8.16 5.95 13.59
N LEU A 47 -7.34 5.09 14.19
CA LEU A 47 -7.03 3.76 13.67
C LEU A 47 -8.24 2.81 13.56
N HIS A 48 -9.34 3.10 14.26
CA HIS A 48 -10.55 2.30 14.17
C HIS A 48 -11.30 2.51 12.84
N GLN A 49 -11.04 3.62 12.13
CA GLN A 49 -11.63 3.92 10.84
C GLN A 49 -10.63 3.62 9.73
N LEU A 50 -11.09 2.97 8.65
CA LEU A 50 -10.24 2.74 7.48
C LEU A 50 -10.01 4.07 6.75
N PRO A 51 -8.79 4.35 6.26
CA PRO A 51 -8.49 5.60 5.58
C PRO A 51 -9.32 5.72 4.30
N GLY A 52 -9.97 6.87 4.13
CA GLY A 52 -10.70 7.19 2.90
C GLY A 52 -9.83 7.89 1.87
N THR A 53 -8.73 8.50 2.32
CA THR A 53 -7.82 9.31 1.48
C THR A 53 -6.37 8.84 1.59
N SER A 54 -5.54 9.18 0.60
CA SER A 54 -4.12 8.83 0.62
C SER A 54 -3.38 9.51 1.76
N ALA A 55 -3.77 10.72 2.13
CA ALA A 55 -3.17 11.46 3.24
C ALA A 55 -3.42 10.80 4.60
N GLU A 56 -4.66 10.34 4.85
CA GLU A 56 -5.00 9.56 6.04
C GLU A 56 -4.18 8.26 6.09
N PHE A 57 -4.11 7.54 4.97
CA PHE A 57 -3.28 6.33 4.89
C PHE A 57 -1.82 6.62 5.26
N TYR A 58 -1.22 7.67 4.67
CA TYR A 58 0.17 8.03 4.96
C TYR A 58 0.40 8.38 6.42
N ARG A 59 -0.53 9.12 7.03
CA ARG A 59 -0.48 9.46 8.45
C ARG A 59 -0.46 8.18 9.28
N ASP A 60 -1.40 7.28 9.04
CA ASP A 60 -1.56 6.07 9.84
C ASP A 60 -0.38 5.10 9.63
N TRP A 61 0.05 4.95 8.37
CA TRP A 61 1.20 4.12 7.99
C TRP A 61 2.51 4.55 8.64
N ARG A 62 2.75 5.87 8.75
CA ARG A 62 4.01 6.42 9.27
C ARG A 62 3.98 6.65 10.78
N ARG A 63 2.84 7.04 11.36
CA ARG A 63 2.75 7.44 12.77
C ARG A 63 2.24 6.33 13.67
N CYS A 64 1.32 5.52 13.18
CA CYS A 64 0.53 4.62 14.03
C CYS A 64 1.02 3.17 13.93
N LEU A 65 1.45 2.74 12.74
CA LEU A 65 1.88 1.36 12.48
C LEU A 65 3.41 1.24 12.64
N LYS A 66 3.85 0.70 13.78
CA LYS A 66 5.29 0.57 14.08
C LYS A 66 5.84 -0.82 13.76
N ASN A 67 4.99 -1.84 13.85
CA ASN A 67 5.41 -3.22 13.59
C ASN A 67 5.05 -3.67 12.17
N GLY A 68 5.88 -4.51 11.55
CA GLY A 68 5.62 -5.09 10.22
C GLY A 68 4.32 -5.90 10.20
N LYS A 69 4.02 -6.64 11.27
CA LYS A 69 2.78 -7.41 11.39
C LYS A 69 1.53 -6.53 11.47
N GLU A 70 1.61 -5.37 12.14
CA GLU A 70 0.50 -4.40 12.19
C GLU A 70 0.26 -3.79 10.81
N LYS A 71 1.34 -3.40 10.12
CA LYS A 71 1.30 -2.93 8.73
C LYS A 71 0.66 -3.95 7.80
N TYR A 72 1.04 -5.22 7.93
CA TYR A 72 0.47 -6.32 7.16
C TYR A 72 -1.04 -6.46 7.40
N GLN A 73 -1.47 -6.53 8.67
CA GLN A 73 -2.89 -6.63 9.02
C GLN A 73 -3.69 -5.41 8.56
N PHE A 74 -3.09 -4.22 8.58
CA PHE A 74 -3.72 -3.01 8.05
C PHE A 74 -3.94 -3.07 6.54
N LEU A 75 -2.96 -3.57 5.77
CA LEU A 75 -3.10 -3.77 4.33
C LEU A 75 -4.20 -4.78 4.00
N LEU A 76 -4.29 -5.89 4.75
CA LEU A 76 -5.35 -6.88 4.58
C LEU A 76 -6.74 -6.29 4.84
N LYS A 77 -6.90 -5.51 5.92
CA LYS A 77 -8.18 -4.87 6.27
C LYS A 77 -8.64 -3.84 5.23
N LEU A 78 -7.71 -3.15 4.58
CA LEU A 78 -8.03 -2.12 3.59
C LEU A 78 -8.48 -2.73 2.25
N GLU A 79 -8.11 -3.98 1.99
CA GLU A 79 -8.38 -4.74 0.76
C GLU A 79 -7.81 -4.08 -0.53
N GLY A 80 -7.66 -4.86 -1.60
CA GLY A 80 -7.08 -4.37 -2.85
C GLY A 80 -7.90 -3.26 -3.54
N LYS A 81 -9.24 -3.33 -3.44
CA LYS A 81 -10.14 -2.35 -4.11
C LYS A 81 -10.10 -0.97 -3.45
N ALA A 82 -10.03 -0.88 -2.12
CA ALA A 82 -9.92 0.42 -1.48
C ALA A 82 -8.52 1.01 -1.72
N LEU A 83 -7.48 0.18 -1.67
CA LEU A 83 -6.10 0.61 -1.94
C LEU A 83 -5.94 1.22 -3.34
N GLY A 84 -6.51 0.58 -4.37
CA GLY A 84 -6.52 1.13 -5.73
C GLY A 84 -7.28 2.46 -5.86
N ARG A 85 -8.35 2.66 -5.09
CA ARG A 85 -9.09 3.94 -5.05
C ARG A 85 -8.31 5.04 -4.34
N ILE A 86 -7.72 4.72 -3.19
CA ILE A 86 -6.93 5.65 -2.37
C ILE A 86 -5.70 6.15 -3.14
N PHE A 87 -5.03 5.24 -3.85
CA PHE A 87 -3.80 5.53 -4.61
C PHE A 87 -4.03 5.67 -6.11
N GLN A 88 -5.25 5.95 -6.56
CA GLN A 88 -5.59 6.03 -7.98
C GLN A 88 -4.67 6.98 -8.77
N ALA A 89 -4.31 8.11 -8.14
CA ALA A 89 -3.44 9.12 -8.75
C ALA A 89 -1.96 8.70 -8.74
N ASP A 90 -1.45 8.32 -7.57
CA ASP A 90 -0.06 7.91 -7.38
C ASP A 90 0.10 7.15 -6.06
N LEU A 91 1.04 6.21 -6.04
CA LEU A 91 1.66 5.70 -4.83
C LEU A 91 2.86 6.61 -4.56
N GLY A 92 2.83 7.36 -3.47
CA GLY A 92 3.95 8.18 -3.07
C GLY A 92 5.21 7.34 -2.82
N PHE A 93 6.35 7.99 -3.04
CA PHE A 93 7.67 7.39 -3.12
C PHE A 93 8.00 6.42 -1.97
N GLY A 94 8.59 5.27 -2.32
CA GLY A 94 9.07 4.24 -1.39
C GLY A 94 7.97 3.38 -0.76
N LEU A 95 6.69 3.74 -0.91
CA LEU A 95 5.61 3.00 -0.29
C LEU A 95 5.40 1.62 -0.94
N LEU A 96 5.58 1.52 -2.26
CA LEU A 96 5.47 0.24 -2.98
C LEU A 96 6.49 -0.78 -2.47
N GLY A 97 7.75 -0.36 -2.29
CA GLY A 97 8.81 -1.22 -1.75
C GLY A 97 8.49 -1.69 -0.34
N GLU A 98 8.09 -0.77 0.54
CA GLU A 98 7.65 -1.11 1.90
C GLU A 98 6.49 -2.13 1.90
N PHE A 99 5.52 -1.99 0.99
CA PHE A 99 4.43 -2.96 0.87
C PHE A 99 4.93 -4.33 0.46
N LEU A 100 5.79 -4.42 -0.56
CA LEU A 100 6.34 -5.68 -1.02
C LEU A 100 7.12 -6.40 0.08
N THR A 101 7.96 -5.68 0.83
CA THR A 101 8.72 -6.24 1.95
C THR A 101 7.79 -6.72 3.08
N VAL A 102 6.83 -5.89 3.52
CA VAL A 102 5.90 -6.26 4.60
C VAL A 102 5.06 -7.49 4.23
N LEU A 103 4.58 -7.55 2.99
CA LEU A 103 3.84 -8.70 2.48
C LEU A 103 4.74 -9.94 2.41
N ALA A 104 5.96 -9.82 1.88
CA ALA A 104 6.90 -10.94 1.79
C ALA A 104 7.24 -11.53 3.16
N GLU A 105 7.40 -10.69 4.19
CA GLU A 105 7.78 -11.12 5.54
C GLU A 105 6.63 -11.78 6.31
N ASN A 106 5.38 -11.31 6.13
CA ASN A 106 4.25 -11.65 7.02
C ASN A 106 3.14 -12.48 6.35
N MET A 107 3.28 -12.84 5.08
CA MET A 107 2.26 -13.58 4.34
C MET A 107 1.97 -14.97 4.94
N CYS A 108 0.67 -15.26 5.11
CA CYS A 108 0.13 -16.58 5.46
C CYS A 108 -0.61 -17.23 4.26
N HIS A 109 -0.89 -18.53 4.34
CA HIS A 109 -1.55 -19.27 3.24
C HIS A 109 -3.01 -18.84 3.05
N GLU A 110 -3.70 -18.52 4.14
CA GLU A 110 -5.10 -18.12 4.18
C GLU A 110 -5.32 -16.76 3.49
N ASP A 111 -4.32 -15.88 3.57
CA ASP A 111 -4.39 -14.51 3.05
C ASP A 111 -4.00 -14.41 1.56
N ARG A 112 -3.64 -15.52 0.91
CA ARG A 112 -3.13 -15.53 -0.48
C ARG A 112 -4.05 -14.76 -1.43
N ALA A 113 -5.35 -15.00 -1.39
CA ALA A 113 -6.30 -14.30 -2.26
C ALA A 113 -6.33 -12.79 -1.99
N ALA A 114 -6.28 -12.37 -0.73
CA ALA A 114 -6.27 -10.95 -0.34
C ALA A 114 -4.98 -10.26 -0.81
N VAL A 115 -3.82 -10.92 -0.66
CA VAL A 115 -2.52 -10.42 -1.15
C VAL A 115 -2.53 -10.24 -2.67
N VAL A 116 -3.08 -11.20 -3.42
CA VAL A 116 -3.21 -11.08 -4.89
C VAL A 116 -4.08 -9.88 -5.27
N GLN A 117 -5.21 -9.66 -4.57
CA GLN A 117 -6.06 -8.50 -4.81
C GLN A 117 -5.36 -7.18 -4.50
N ILE A 118 -4.56 -7.14 -3.42
CA ILE A 118 -3.75 -5.97 -3.06
C ILE A 118 -2.76 -5.64 -4.17
N LEU A 119 -1.98 -6.63 -4.63
CA LEU A 119 -1.03 -6.46 -5.74
C LEU A 119 -1.73 -6.00 -7.03
N GLN A 120 -2.91 -6.54 -7.31
CA GLN A 120 -3.72 -6.10 -8.45
C GLN A 120 -4.15 -4.63 -8.31
N GLY A 121 -4.63 -4.24 -7.12
CA GLY A 121 -5.00 -2.86 -6.81
C GLY A 121 -3.83 -1.89 -6.99
N LEU A 122 -2.64 -2.26 -6.51
CA LEU A 122 -1.42 -1.46 -6.67
C LEU A 122 -1.00 -1.34 -8.14
N SER A 123 -1.08 -2.43 -8.91
CA SER A 123 -0.74 -2.43 -10.35
C SER A 123 -1.68 -1.56 -11.20
N SER A 124 -2.86 -1.22 -10.69
CA SER A 124 -3.86 -0.40 -11.39
C SER A 124 -3.62 1.12 -11.26
N THR A 125 -2.63 1.52 -10.45
CA THR A 125 -2.32 2.94 -10.21
C THR A 125 -1.62 3.56 -11.44
N LYS A 126 -1.89 4.85 -11.71
CA LYS A 126 -1.43 5.51 -12.95
C LYS A 126 0.09 5.59 -13.10
N ARG A 127 0.81 5.66 -11.97
CA ARG A 127 2.28 5.79 -11.91
C ARG A 127 2.96 4.53 -11.39
N PHE A 128 2.31 3.37 -11.56
CA PHE A 128 2.86 2.10 -11.12
C PHE A 128 4.24 1.80 -11.70
N GLY A 129 4.43 2.00 -13.02
CA GLY A 129 5.73 1.78 -13.68
C GLY A 129 6.87 2.62 -13.08
N LEU A 130 6.61 3.91 -12.82
CA LEU A 130 7.60 4.78 -12.16
C LEU A 130 7.93 4.28 -10.74
N ASN A 131 6.93 3.81 -9.99
CA ASN A 131 7.16 3.27 -8.66
C ASN A 131 8.00 1.99 -8.69
N LEU A 132 7.87 1.16 -9.74
CA LEU A 132 8.72 -0.01 -9.94
C LEU A 132 10.17 0.35 -10.28
N ASP A 133 10.36 1.34 -11.16
CA ASP A 133 11.70 1.80 -11.56
C ASP A 133 12.50 2.35 -10.37
N LEU A 134 11.79 2.87 -9.36
CA LEU A 134 12.36 3.45 -8.15
C LEU A 134 12.61 2.43 -7.03
N LEU A 135 12.24 1.16 -7.22
CA LEU A 135 12.54 0.10 -6.26
C LEU A 135 14.04 -0.18 -6.21
N SER A 136 14.57 -0.31 -4.99
CA SER A 136 15.91 -0.82 -4.77
C SER A 136 16.00 -2.32 -5.07
N GLU A 137 17.21 -2.83 -5.31
CA GLU A 137 17.41 -4.26 -5.59
C GLU A 137 16.96 -5.17 -4.43
N ALA A 138 17.09 -4.72 -3.18
CA ALA A 138 16.61 -5.46 -2.01
C ALA A 138 15.07 -5.55 -1.99
N GLU A 139 14.37 -4.48 -2.38
CA GLU A 139 12.90 -4.47 -2.46
C GLU A 139 12.41 -5.32 -3.64
N LYS A 140 13.13 -5.30 -4.77
CA LYS A 140 12.84 -6.20 -5.91
C LYS A 140 13.01 -7.67 -5.53
N GLU A 141 14.05 -8.02 -4.78
CA GLU A 141 14.23 -9.39 -4.27
C GLU A 141 13.09 -9.78 -3.32
N SER A 142 12.69 -8.88 -2.42
CA SER A 142 11.52 -9.09 -1.55
C SER A 142 10.25 -9.35 -2.37
N GLY A 143 10.08 -8.64 -3.49
CA GLY A 143 9.04 -8.90 -4.49
C GLY A 143 9.15 -10.29 -5.11
N ARG A 144 10.34 -10.72 -5.57
CA ARG A 144 10.57 -12.06 -6.13
C ARG A 144 10.20 -13.15 -5.12
N ASP A 145 10.63 -12.98 -3.88
CA ASP A 145 10.33 -13.89 -2.78
C ASP A 145 8.82 -13.99 -2.53
N LEU A 146 8.10 -12.87 -2.54
CA LEU A 146 6.65 -12.84 -2.41
C LEU A 146 5.96 -13.63 -3.54
N PHE A 147 6.32 -13.39 -4.80
CA PHE A 147 5.75 -14.12 -5.92
C PHE A 147 6.11 -15.61 -5.93
N ARG A 148 7.31 -15.98 -5.44
CA ARG A 148 7.70 -17.38 -5.26
C ARG A 148 6.82 -18.08 -4.22
N LYS A 149 6.54 -17.41 -3.10
CA LYS A 149 5.61 -17.89 -2.05
C LYS A 149 4.18 -18.04 -2.58
N LEU A 150 3.69 -17.06 -3.35
CA LEU A 150 2.35 -17.13 -3.96
C LEU A 150 2.20 -18.32 -4.92
N GLN A 151 3.26 -18.65 -5.66
CA GLN A 151 3.28 -19.79 -6.57
C GLN A 151 3.36 -21.13 -5.84
N SER A 152 4.22 -21.27 -4.83
CA SER A 152 4.37 -22.55 -4.11
C SER A 152 3.07 -23.00 -3.43
N MET A 153 2.28 -22.05 -2.94
CA MET A 153 0.97 -22.30 -2.34
C MET A 153 -0.11 -22.71 -3.36
N SER A 154 0.11 -22.46 -4.65
CA SER A 154 -0.82 -22.87 -5.71
C SER A 154 -0.67 -24.37 -6.05
N THR A 155 0.53 -24.92 -5.84
CA THR A 155 0.92 -26.27 -6.28
C THR A 155 0.65 -27.35 -5.23
N SER A 156 0.37 -27.00 -3.97
CA SER A 156 0.17 -27.98 -2.88
C SER A 156 -1.15 -28.78 -2.97
N GLY A 157 -2.00 -28.50 -3.96
CA GLY A 157 -3.30 -29.15 -4.14
C GLY A 157 -3.30 -30.50 -4.86
N GLY A 158 -2.14 -31.05 -5.26
CA GLY A 158 -2.11 -32.27 -6.07
C GLY A 158 -0.86 -33.12 -5.88
N SER A 159 -0.79 -33.90 -4.82
CA SER A 159 -0.09 -35.20 -4.80
C SER A 159 -0.26 -35.88 -3.44
N SER A 160 -1.43 -36.44 -3.17
CA SER A 160 -1.63 -37.55 -2.22
C SER A 160 -2.92 -38.26 -2.60
N GLY A 161 -2.91 -38.87 -3.78
CA GLY A 161 -3.97 -39.77 -4.24
C GLY A 161 -3.40 -41.18 -4.37
N GLU A 162 -3.36 -41.91 -3.27
CA GLU A 162 -3.38 -43.37 -3.34
C GLU A 162 -4.72 -43.81 -3.94
N PRO A 163 -4.73 -44.61 -5.02
CA PRO A 163 -5.96 -45.19 -5.53
C PRO A 163 -6.23 -46.49 -4.79
N SER A 164 -7.24 -46.52 -3.92
CA SER A 164 -7.77 -47.78 -3.38
C SER A 164 -9.25 -47.65 -3.02
N GLY A 165 -10.09 -48.31 -3.81
CA GLY A 165 -11.42 -48.78 -3.39
C GLY A 165 -12.62 -48.13 -4.09
N PRO A 166 -13.42 -48.89 -4.86
CA PRO A 166 -14.73 -48.45 -5.34
C PRO A 166 -15.80 -48.80 -4.28
N THR A 167 -16.51 -47.81 -3.76
CA THR A 167 -17.84 -48.05 -3.14
C THR A 167 -18.69 -46.79 -3.28
N ASP A 168 -19.88 -47.00 -3.83
CA ASP A 168 -20.90 -46.05 -4.22
C ASP A 168 -21.33 -45.11 -3.08
N ARG A 169 -21.46 -43.79 -3.35
CA ARG A 169 -22.59 -42.93 -2.96
C ARG A 169 -22.30 -41.41 -3.14
N GLU A 170 -23.29 -40.75 -3.75
CA GLU A 170 -23.76 -39.37 -3.51
C GLU A 170 -23.05 -38.19 -4.23
N THR A 171 -23.73 -37.75 -5.28
CA THR A 171 -23.44 -36.68 -6.26
C THR A 171 -23.80 -35.28 -5.75
N GLU A 172 -23.15 -34.81 -4.68
CA GLU A 172 -23.29 -33.39 -4.23
C GLU A 172 -21.93 -32.67 -4.05
N GLY A 173 -20.79 -33.37 -4.12
CA GLY A 173 -19.45 -32.80 -3.92
C GLY A 173 -18.71 -32.33 -5.18
N GLU A 174 -19.19 -32.67 -6.38
CA GLU A 174 -18.43 -32.42 -7.63
C GLU A 174 -18.47 -30.95 -8.08
N ALA A 175 -19.60 -30.26 -7.89
CA ALA A 175 -19.75 -28.85 -8.29
C ALA A 175 -18.82 -27.92 -7.50
N GLN A 176 -18.59 -28.22 -6.22
CA GLN A 176 -17.76 -27.40 -5.31
C GLN A 176 -16.25 -27.65 -5.50
N LEU A 177 -15.89 -28.87 -5.94
CA LEU A 177 -14.53 -29.22 -6.35
C LEU A 177 -14.15 -28.61 -7.70
N LEU A 178 -15.08 -28.59 -8.66
CA LEU A 178 -14.90 -27.94 -9.95
C LEU A 178 -14.83 -26.41 -9.80
N SER A 179 -15.70 -25.80 -9.00
CA SER A 179 -15.66 -24.34 -8.77
C SER A 179 -14.38 -23.91 -8.07
N SER A 180 -13.90 -24.66 -7.08
CA SER A 180 -12.64 -24.34 -6.38
C SER A 180 -11.40 -24.60 -7.23
N SER A 181 -11.43 -25.61 -8.11
CA SER A 181 -10.35 -25.85 -9.09
C SER A 181 -10.29 -24.76 -10.15
N LEU A 182 -11.44 -24.35 -10.71
CA LEU A 182 -11.51 -23.26 -11.69
C LEU A 182 -11.03 -21.94 -11.08
N GLN A 183 -11.41 -21.67 -9.83
CA GLN A 183 -11.02 -20.47 -9.11
C GLN A 183 -9.50 -20.44 -8.82
N LYS A 184 -8.91 -21.59 -8.45
CA LYS A 184 -7.46 -21.75 -8.30
C LYS A 184 -6.71 -21.54 -9.61
N GLU A 185 -7.25 -22.00 -10.73
CA GLU A 185 -6.66 -21.79 -12.07
C GLU A 185 -6.67 -20.31 -12.45
N THR A 186 -7.81 -19.61 -12.28
CA THR A 186 -7.89 -18.17 -12.54
C THR A 186 -6.95 -17.36 -11.65
N GLU A 187 -6.79 -17.71 -10.38
CA GLU A 187 -5.84 -17.05 -9.50
C GLU A 187 -4.38 -17.28 -9.94
N GLY A 188 -4.06 -18.49 -10.41
CA GLY A 188 -2.73 -18.80 -10.94
C GLY A 188 -2.39 -18.02 -12.22
N GLU A 189 -3.38 -17.76 -13.08
CA GLU A 189 -3.20 -16.90 -14.26
C GLU A 189 -3.01 -15.43 -13.86
N ILE A 190 -3.80 -14.93 -12.90
CA ILE A 190 -3.66 -13.56 -12.37
C ILE A 190 -2.26 -13.36 -11.77
N VAL A 191 -1.76 -14.31 -10.98
CA VAL A 191 -0.40 -14.22 -10.41
C VAL A 191 0.65 -14.14 -11.51
N ARG A 192 0.52 -14.92 -12.59
CA ARG A 192 1.46 -14.87 -13.73
C ARG A 192 1.42 -13.53 -14.46
N GLU A 193 0.24 -12.95 -14.63
CA GLU A 193 0.10 -11.61 -15.21
C GLU A 193 0.71 -10.53 -14.29
N LEU A 194 0.50 -10.64 -12.98
CA LEU A 194 1.12 -9.73 -12.01
C LEU A 194 2.65 -9.82 -12.05
N MET A 195 3.23 -11.02 -12.14
CA MET A 195 4.68 -11.16 -12.27
C MET A 195 5.22 -10.42 -13.49
N LYS A 196 4.55 -10.52 -14.65
CA LYS A 196 4.94 -9.77 -15.86
C LYS A 196 4.92 -8.27 -15.64
N ARG A 197 3.89 -7.76 -14.96
CA ARG A 197 3.74 -6.33 -14.68
C ARG A 197 4.78 -5.81 -13.69
N TYR A 198 5.11 -6.61 -12.68
CA TYR A 198 6.11 -6.23 -11.69
C TYR A 198 7.55 -6.37 -12.23
N GLN A 199 7.77 -7.02 -13.38
CA GLN A 199 9.11 -7.20 -14.00
C GLN A 199 10.16 -7.66 -12.99
N VAL A 200 9.75 -8.63 -12.18
CA VAL A 200 10.47 -9.20 -11.04
C VAL A 200 10.89 -10.63 -11.38
#